data_AF-A0A7S1EKM6-F1
#
_entry.id   AF-A0A7S1EKM6-F1
#
_cell.length_a   1.000
_cell.length_b   1.000
_cell.length_c   1.000
_cell.angle_alpha   90.00
_cell.angle_beta   90.00
_cell.angle_gamma   90.00
#
_symmetry.space_group_name_H-M   'P 1'
#
loop_
_entity.id
_entity.type
_entity.pdbx_description
1 polymer ?
#
loop_
_entity_poly.entity_id
_entity_poly.type
_entity_poly.pdbx_seq_one_letter_code
_entity_poly.pdbx_strand_id
1 'polypeptide(L)'
;ENLVIEDLLSVLIGIDAKYIRIKCTSDRLNIQATSDVTLDLSLADLVTRVLPLATSYVRVVRFIEMREHYEYGMVNHAFCSAMQELVREYLILIAQLETQFNAGKLTLQKLWFYVQPTMRTMRVLSDLVIEVGAAATRTG
;
A
#
# COMPACT_ATOMS: atom_id res chain seq x y z
N GLU A 1 -14.80 15.92 1.15
CA GLU A 1 -14.44 14.64 1.79
C GLU A 1 -14.49 13.48 0.80
N ASN A 2 -15.61 13.21 0.12
CA ASN A 2 -15.75 12.06 -0.81
C ASN A 2 -14.64 11.95 -1.86
N LEU A 3 -14.25 13.05 -2.51
CA LEU A 3 -13.14 13.05 -3.48
C LEU A 3 -11.80 12.57 -2.87
N VAL A 4 -11.57 12.86 -1.60
CA VAL A 4 -10.35 12.43 -0.88
C VAL A 4 -10.41 10.95 -0.56
N ILE A 5 -11.60 10.46 -0.18
CA ILE A 5 -11.82 9.03 0.08
C ILE A 5 -11.66 8.23 -1.21
N GLU A 6 -12.21 8.70 -2.32
CA GLU A 6 -12.07 8.08 -3.64
C GLU A 6 -10.60 8.01 -4.08
N ASP A 7 -9.87 9.12 -3.97
CA ASP A 7 -8.44 9.15 -4.24
C ASP A 7 -7.67 8.19 -3.32
N LEU A 8 -8.01 8.14 -2.02
CA LEU A 8 -7.39 7.22 -1.06
C LEU A 8 -7.65 5.76 -1.41
N LEU A 9 -8.87 5.39 -1.75
CA LEU A 9 -9.20 4.02 -2.16
C LEU A 9 -8.39 3.61 -3.40
N SER A 10 -8.23 4.52 -4.36
CA SER A 10 -7.40 4.30 -5.56
C SER A 10 -5.92 4.09 -5.22
N VAL A 11 -5.32 4.99 -4.42
CA VAL A 11 -3.89 4.84 -4.08
C VAL A 11 -3.62 3.67 -3.14
N LEU A 12 -4.58 3.26 -2.31
CA LEU A 12 -4.48 2.09 -1.45
C LEU A 12 -4.39 0.78 -2.25
N ILE A 13 -4.82 0.77 -3.51
CA ILE A 13 -4.62 -0.36 -4.45
C ILE A 13 -3.53 -0.07 -5.50
N GLY A 14 -2.71 0.97 -5.29
CA GLY A 14 -1.58 1.28 -6.14
C GLY A 14 -1.91 2.05 -7.42
N ILE A 15 -3.12 2.59 -7.55
CA ILE A 15 -3.53 3.40 -8.70
C ILE A 15 -3.34 4.88 -8.36
N ASP A 16 -2.63 5.62 -9.22
CA ASP A 16 -2.48 7.06 -9.08
C ASP A 16 -3.83 7.78 -9.20
N ALA A 17 -4.07 8.72 -8.29
CA ALA A 17 -5.30 9.51 -8.26
C ALA A 17 -5.03 10.99 -8.56
N LYS A 18 -6.10 11.79 -8.59
CA LYS A 18 -6.03 13.18 -9.07
C LYS A 18 -5.14 14.05 -8.18
N TYR A 19 -5.33 13.93 -6.87
CA TYR A 19 -4.68 14.75 -5.86
C TYR A 19 -3.73 13.97 -4.95
N ILE A 20 -3.93 12.66 -4.83
CA ILE A 20 -3.02 11.76 -4.11
C ILE A 20 -2.30 10.90 -5.13
N ARG A 21 -0.96 10.90 -5.11
CA ARG A 21 -0.13 10.21 -6.10
C ARG A 21 0.95 9.38 -5.44
N ILE A 22 1.35 8.32 -6.13
CA ILE A 22 2.44 7.43 -5.73
C ILE A 22 3.69 7.83 -6.52
N LYS A 23 4.63 8.47 -5.86
CA LYS A 23 5.94 8.79 -6.45
C LYS A 23 6.86 7.59 -6.31
N CYS A 24 7.52 7.26 -7.41
CA CYS A 24 8.51 6.19 -7.48
C CYS A 24 9.82 6.78 -7.96
N THR A 25 10.88 6.59 -7.18
CA THR A 25 12.22 7.04 -7.55
C THR A 25 12.89 6.00 -8.47
N SER A 26 14.06 6.32 -9.01
CA SER A 26 14.87 5.40 -9.83
C SER A 26 15.19 4.07 -9.12
N ASP A 27 15.24 4.06 -7.80
CA ASP A 27 15.20 2.83 -7.01
C ASP A 27 13.75 2.30 -6.93
N ARG A 28 13.52 1.11 -7.52
CA ARG A 28 12.18 0.54 -7.73
C ARG A 28 11.39 0.30 -6.44
N LEU A 29 12.05 0.25 -5.28
CA LEU A 29 11.44 0.08 -3.95
C LEU A 29 11.33 1.38 -3.15
N ASN A 30 11.91 2.48 -3.65
CA ASN A 30 11.79 3.80 -3.05
C ASN A 30 10.51 4.50 -3.54
N ILE A 31 9.42 4.15 -2.86
CA ILE A 31 8.06 4.58 -3.12
C ILE A 31 7.61 5.53 -2.02
N GLN A 32 6.89 6.59 -2.40
CA GLN A 32 6.27 7.51 -1.47
C GLN A 32 4.92 7.98 -2.01
N ALA A 33 3.85 7.74 -1.26
CA ALA A 33 2.56 8.36 -1.53
C ALA A 33 2.54 9.80 -0.98
N THR A 34 2.11 10.77 -1.78
CA THR A 34 2.02 12.19 -1.42
C THR A 34 0.65 12.77 -1.77
N SER A 35 0.16 13.70 -0.96
CA SER A 35 -1.07 14.46 -1.22
C SER A 35 -0.71 15.91 -1.58
N ASP A 36 -1.22 16.39 -2.72
CA ASP A 36 -1.10 17.79 -3.14
C ASP A 36 -2.39 18.59 -2.82
N VAL A 37 -3.32 18.01 -2.03
CA VAL A 37 -4.59 18.66 -1.71
C VAL A 37 -4.40 19.73 -0.62
N THR A 38 -4.90 20.94 -0.86
CA THR A 38 -5.19 21.91 0.20
C THR A 38 -6.44 21.46 0.98
N LEU A 39 -6.24 20.67 2.03
CA LEU A 39 -7.28 20.18 2.93
C LEU A 39 -7.37 21.02 4.19
N ASP A 40 -8.53 20.98 4.84
CA ASP A 40 -8.63 21.36 6.25
C ASP A 40 -7.68 20.47 7.10
N LEU A 41 -7.11 21.04 8.18
CA LEU A 41 -6.07 20.39 9.00
C LEU A 41 -6.48 19.00 9.47
N SER A 42 -7.75 18.83 9.85
CA SER A 42 -8.28 17.57 10.36
C SER A 42 -8.26 16.43 9.31
N LEU A 43 -8.63 16.75 8.07
CA LEU A 43 -8.61 15.81 6.95
C LEU A 43 -7.18 15.53 6.49
N ALA A 44 -6.33 16.55 6.48
CA ALA A 44 -4.92 16.43 6.12
C ALA A 44 -4.17 15.47 7.06
N ASP A 45 -4.43 15.54 8.37
CA ASP A 45 -3.84 14.64 9.36
C ASP A 45 -4.24 13.18 9.11
N LEU A 46 -5.53 12.91 8.88
CA LEU A 46 -6.01 11.55 8.59
C LEU A 46 -5.42 11.00 7.29
N VAL A 47 -5.42 11.79 6.21
CA VAL A 47 -4.79 11.39 4.93
C VAL A 47 -3.33 11.03 5.16
N THR A 48 -2.57 11.92 5.82
CA THR A 48 -1.12 11.72 6.08
C THR A 48 -0.85 10.45 6.87
N ARG A 49 -1.73 10.09 7.81
CA ARG A 49 -1.62 8.83 8.57
C ARG A 49 -1.90 7.59 7.72
N VAL A 50 -2.75 7.69 6.70
CA VAL A 50 -3.10 6.56 5.81
C VAL A 50 -2.04 6.33 4.72
N LEU A 51 -1.41 7.37 4.17
CA LEU A 51 -0.46 7.26 3.05
C LEU A 51 0.69 6.23 3.22
N PRO A 52 1.27 6.02 4.42
CA PRO A 52 2.26 4.97 4.63
C PRO A 52 1.75 3.56 4.29
N LEU A 53 0.45 3.30 4.40
CA LEU A 53 -0.15 2.02 4.02
C LEU A 53 -0.07 1.80 2.51
N ALA A 54 -0.50 2.78 1.72
CA ALA A 54 -0.39 2.74 0.26
C ALA A 54 1.06 2.54 -0.19
N THR A 55 1.99 3.27 0.43
CA THR A 55 3.43 3.13 0.17
C THR A 55 3.93 1.71 0.44
N SER A 56 3.54 1.13 1.58
CA SER A 56 3.95 -0.22 1.96
C SER A 56 3.36 -1.27 1.03
N TYR A 57 2.08 -1.14 0.66
CA TYR A 57 1.40 -2.03 -0.29
C TYR A 57 2.12 -2.07 -1.65
N VAL A 58 2.35 -0.90 -2.27
CA VAL A 58 2.99 -0.83 -3.59
C VAL A 58 4.38 -1.44 -3.56
N ARG A 59 5.13 -1.23 -2.46
CA ARG A 59 6.47 -1.81 -2.29
C ARG A 59 6.43 -3.33 -2.25
N VAL A 60 5.50 -3.90 -1.49
CA VAL A 60 5.33 -5.36 -1.36
C VAL A 60 4.93 -5.98 -2.70
N VAL A 61 3.93 -5.41 -3.38
CA VAL A 61 3.46 -5.92 -4.68
C VAL A 61 4.58 -5.90 -5.71
N ARG A 62 5.32 -4.78 -5.82
CA ARG A 62 6.45 -4.69 -6.75
C ARG A 62 7.55 -5.69 -6.45
N PHE A 63 7.84 -5.95 -5.18
CA PHE A 63 8.84 -6.96 -4.84
C PHE A 63 8.40 -8.35 -5.29
N ILE A 64 7.14 -8.71 -5.05
CA ILE A 64 6.56 -9.98 -5.51
C ILE A 64 6.71 -10.09 -7.02
N GLU A 65 6.28 -9.08 -7.79
CA GLU A 65 6.40 -9.04 -9.25
C GLU A 65 7.85 -9.18 -9.75
N MET A 66 8.82 -8.52 -9.10
CA MET A 66 10.24 -8.63 -9.48
C MET A 66 10.84 -10.01 -9.22
N ARG A 67 10.28 -10.75 -8.26
CA ARG A 67 10.82 -12.00 -7.72
C ARG A 67 10.09 -13.25 -8.18
N GLU A 68 9.04 -13.10 -8.99
CA GLU A 68 8.34 -14.22 -9.63
C GLU A 68 9.19 -14.93 -10.71
N HIS A 69 10.30 -14.35 -11.15
CA HIS A 69 11.23 -15.03 -12.06
C HIS A 69 11.96 -16.20 -11.38
N TYR A 70 12.14 -17.30 -12.10
CA TYR A 70 12.65 -18.61 -11.65
C TYR A 70 14.05 -18.61 -10.99
N GLU A 71 14.73 -17.47 -10.90
CA GLU A 71 16.14 -17.36 -10.51
C GLU A 71 16.37 -17.26 -8.99
N TYR A 72 15.32 -17.19 -8.16
CA TYR A 72 15.45 -16.88 -6.72
C TYR A 72 15.25 -18.06 -5.75
N GLY A 73 15.01 -19.27 -6.25
CA GLY A 73 14.95 -20.49 -5.44
C GLY A 73 13.69 -20.63 -4.56
N MET A 74 13.51 -21.83 -3.98
CA MET A 74 12.25 -22.24 -3.34
C MET A 74 11.86 -21.43 -2.09
N VAL A 75 12.85 -20.97 -1.31
CA VAL A 75 12.58 -20.15 -0.11
C VAL A 75 11.99 -18.79 -0.50
N ASN A 76 12.53 -18.17 -1.54
CA ASN A 76 12.01 -16.89 -2.03
C ASN A 76 10.61 -17.04 -2.63
N HIS A 77 10.33 -18.14 -3.33
CA HIS A 77 8.98 -18.44 -3.82
C HIS A 77 7.99 -18.64 -2.66
N ALA A 78 8.35 -19.41 -1.63
CA ALA A 78 7.50 -19.61 -0.45
C ALA A 78 7.23 -18.28 0.27
N PHE A 79 8.26 -17.43 0.41
CA PHE A 79 8.13 -16.09 0.98
C PHE A 79 7.17 -15.21 0.17
N CYS A 80 7.32 -15.16 -1.16
CA CYS A 80 6.42 -14.42 -2.04
C CYS A 80 4.97 -14.93 -1.95
N SER A 81 4.77 -16.25 -1.93
CA SER A 81 3.43 -16.84 -1.78
C SER A 81 2.76 -16.44 -0.46
N ALA A 82 3.49 -16.45 0.65
CA ALA A 82 2.96 -16.01 1.95
C ALA A 82 2.59 -14.51 1.94
N MET A 83 3.40 -13.67 1.31
CA MET A 83 3.06 -12.24 1.16
C MET A 83 1.83 -12.03 0.27
N GLN A 84 1.70 -12.78 -0.82
CA GLN A 84 0.52 -12.70 -1.69
C GLN A 84 -0.78 -13.02 -0.94
N GLU A 85 -0.77 -13.97 0.00
CA GLU A 85 -1.92 -14.29 0.84
C GLU A 85 -2.35 -13.08 1.70
N LEU A 86 -1.40 -12.45 2.39
CA LEU A 86 -1.66 -11.25 3.20
C LEU A 86 -2.11 -10.05 2.34
N VAL A 87 -1.57 -9.92 1.13
CA VAL A 87 -2.00 -8.91 0.16
C VAL A 87 -3.44 -9.15 -0.28
N ARG A 88 -3.86 -10.41 -0.48
CA ARG A 88 -5.26 -10.73 -0.84
C ARG A 88 -6.23 -10.33 0.27
N GLU A 89 -5.92 -10.64 1.54
CA GLU A 89 -6.74 -10.23 2.68
C GLU A 89 -6.90 -8.70 2.75
N TYR A 90 -5.81 -7.98 2.51
CA TYR A 90 -5.81 -6.52 2.43
C TYR A 90 -6.72 -6.01 1.29
N LEU A 91 -6.65 -6.59 0.09
CA LEU A 91 -7.48 -6.18 -1.04
C LEU A 91 -8.97 -6.45 -0.80
N ILE A 92 -9.31 -7.53 -0.09
CA ILE A 92 -10.69 -7.81 0.34
C ILE A 92 -11.20 -6.69 1.26
N LEU A 93 -10.39 -6.24 2.22
CA LEU A 93 -10.73 -5.10 3.08
C LEU A 93 -11.01 -3.84 2.25
N ILE A 94 -10.13 -3.50 1.29
CA ILE A 94 -10.32 -2.30 0.46
C ILE A 94 -11.60 -2.40 -0.38
N ALA A 95 -11.88 -3.56 -0.97
CA ALA A 95 -13.12 -3.79 -1.73
C ALA A 95 -14.39 -3.63 -0.86
N GLN A 96 -14.34 -4.07 0.41
CA GLN A 96 -15.43 -3.85 1.37
C GLN A 96 -15.61 -2.36 1.71
N LEU A 97 -14.52 -1.60 1.83
CA LEU A 97 -14.57 -0.16 2.04
C LEU A 97 -15.14 0.57 0.82
N GLU A 98 -14.71 0.21 -0.38
CA GLU A 98 -15.26 0.74 -1.64
C GLU A 98 -16.77 0.48 -1.76
N THR A 99 -17.22 -0.72 -1.39
CA THR A 99 -18.65 -1.05 -1.33
C THR A 99 -19.40 -0.12 -0.36
N GLN A 100 -18.83 0.16 0.81
CA GLN A 100 -19.43 1.10 1.76
C GLN A 100 -19.42 2.55 1.25
N PHE A 101 -18.38 2.95 0.51
CA PHE A 101 -18.29 4.26 -0.12
C PHE A 101 -19.39 4.44 -1.17
N ASN A 102 -19.57 3.46 -2.05
CA ASN A 102 -20.62 3.45 -3.07
C ASN A 102 -22.03 3.46 -2.46
N ALA A 103 -22.20 2.91 -1.26
CA ALA A 103 -23.45 2.98 -0.51
C ALA A 103 -23.64 4.30 0.28
N GLY A 104 -22.69 5.25 0.22
CA GLY A 104 -22.73 6.51 0.96
C GLY A 104 -22.51 6.36 2.47
N LYS A 105 -21.90 5.26 2.93
CA LYS A 105 -21.76 4.88 4.35
C LYS A 105 -20.35 5.05 4.91
N LEU A 106 -19.37 5.31 4.05
CA LEU A 106 -17.97 5.46 4.42
C LEU A 106 -17.61 6.92 4.68
N THR A 107 -16.97 7.19 5.82
CA THR A 107 -16.35 8.47 6.15
C THR A 107 -14.83 8.29 6.26
N LEU A 108 -14.06 9.38 6.20
CA LEU A 108 -12.60 9.28 6.28
C LEU A 108 -12.14 8.70 7.63
N GLN A 109 -12.85 9.03 8.71
CA GLN A 109 -12.60 8.47 10.04
C GLN A 109 -12.83 6.95 10.08
N LYS A 110 -13.91 6.45 9.46
CA LYS A 110 -14.17 5.02 9.38
C LYS A 110 -13.12 4.31 8.55
N LEU A 111 -12.73 4.88 7.40
CA LEU A 111 -11.64 4.36 6.58
C LEU A 111 -10.38 4.22 7.43
N TRP A 112 -9.95 5.28 8.10
CA TRP A 112 -8.78 5.26 9.00
C TRP A 112 -8.89 4.17 10.07
N PHE A 113 -10.02 4.08 10.76
CA PHE A 113 -10.28 3.07 11.79
C PHE A 113 -10.16 1.65 11.25
N TYR A 114 -10.75 1.36 10.09
CA TYR A 114 -10.75 0.01 9.51
C TYR A 114 -9.39 -0.42 8.97
N VAL A 115 -8.57 0.51 8.46
CA VAL A 115 -7.25 0.18 7.92
C VAL A 115 -6.16 0.07 9.00
N GLN A 116 -6.36 0.67 10.18
CA GLN A 116 -5.37 0.63 11.28
C GLN A 116 -4.80 -0.77 11.58
N PRO A 117 -5.61 -1.84 11.69
CA PRO A 117 -5.10 -3.18 11.98
C PRO A 117 -4.15 -3.70 10.90
N THR A 118 -4.44 -3.44 9.62
CA THR A 118 -3.65 -3.95 8.50
C THR A 118 -2.38 -3.13 8.24
N MET A 119 -2.33 -1.88 8.72
CA MET A 119 -1.15 -1.02 8.61
C MET A 119 0.11 -1.61 9.21
N ARG A 120 0.00 -2.26 10.38
CA ARG A 120 1.16 -2.86 11.03
C ARG A 120 1.68 -4.03 10.20
N THR A 121 0.79 -4.91 9.76
CA THR A 121 1.14 -6.07 8.93
C THR A 121 1.82 -5.63 7.64
N MET A 122 1.20 -4.70 6.91
CA MET A 122 1.75 -4.24 5.62
C MET A 122 3.10 -3.53 5.79
N ARG A 123 3.29 -2.77 6.88
CA ARG A 123 4.58 -2.15 7.20
C ARG A 123 5.67 -3.20 7.41
N VAL A 124 5.40 -4.22 8.22
CA VAL A 124 6.37 -5.30 8.48
C VAL A 124 6.74 -6.02 7.17
N LEU A 125 5.76 -6.31 6.31
CA LEU A 125 6.04 -6.90 5.00
C LEU A 125 6.94 -6.00 4.14
N SER A 126 6.65 -4.70 4.11
CA SER A 126 7.46 -3.71 3.41
C SER A 126 8.90 -3.66 3.94
N ASP A 127 9.10 -3.70 5.26
CA ASP A 127 10.42 -3.65 5.89
C ASP A 127 11.23 -4.91 5.54
N LEU A 128 10.60 -6.10 5.58
CA LEU A 128 11.22 -7.36 5.15
C LEU A 128 11.62 -7.33 3.67
N VAL A 129 10.78 -6.76 2.81
CA VAL A 129 11.06 -6.59 1.38
C VAL A 129 12.29 -5.71 1.15
N ILE A 130 12.48 -4.66 1.95
CA ILE A 130 13.67 -3.79 1.88
C ILE A 130 14.91 -4.58 2.29
N GLU A 131 14.85 -5.31 3.40
CA GLU A 131 15.99 -6.08 3.92
C GLU A 131 16.43 -7.17 2.94
N VAL A 132 15.47 -7.96 2.42
CA VAL A 132 15.74 -9.02 1.44
C VAL A 132 16.19 -8.44 0.10
N GLY A 133 15.59 -7.33 -0.33
CA GLY A 133 16.00 -6.59 -1.53
C GLY A 133 17.46 -6.13 -1.46
N ALA A 134 17.87 -5.54 -0.34
CA ALA A 134 19.23 -5.05 -0.11
C ALA A 134 20.26 -6.17 0.12
N ALA A 135 19.84 -7.37 0.53
CA ALA A 135 20.73 -8.52 0.66
C ALA A 135 21.10 -9.11 -0.70
N ALA A 136 20.14 -9.20 -1.62
CA ALA A 136 20.36 -9.78 -2.95
C ALA A 136 21.30 -8.94 -3.83
N THR A 137 21.35 -7.61 -3.65
CA THR A 137 22.29 -6.74 -4.37
C THR A 137 23.73 -6.84 -3.86
N ARG A 138 23.96 -7.43 -2.69
CA ARG A 138 25.31 -7.63 -2.11
C ARG A 138 25.93 -8.97 -2.46
N THR A 139 25.14 -9.91 -3.00
CA THR A 139 25.57 -11.28 -3.31
C THR A 139 25.70 -11.57 -4.80
N GLY A 140 25.50 -10.58 -5.67
CA GLY A 140 25.77 -10.65 -7.11
C GLY A 140 26.95 -9.75 -7.48
#